data_AF-A0A1I3A4K7-F1
#
_entry.id   AF-A0A1I3A4K7-F1
#
_cell.length_a   1.000
_cell.length_b   1.000
_cell.length_c   1.000
_cell.angle_alpha   90.00
_cell.angle_beta   90.00
_cell.angle_gamma   90.00
#
_symmetry.space_group_name_H-M   'P 1'
#
loop_
_entity.id
_entity.type
_entity.pdbx_description
1 polymer ?
#
loop_
_entity_poly.entity_id
_entity_poly.type
_entity_poly.pdbx_seq_one_letter_code
_entity_poly.pdbx_strand_id
1 'polypeptide(L)'
;MPVSREVPIQGFRGEFESALEEANSSDTYRDVFWPYHERVSDALDEAARSDGWSFLEDMIDAHDPTVDDEIPLVTPTIANAVGRNVIRTRLTDGVSAIPVAALEYLDGVAVTAADTADTAREEVHAYGWGIGHPDYSVVDHLRARASEDIFSVNPTLEHAFYADQYAAVDLLETLVRDQSIDGTLPRITRDDMPYRRYLLDCVYGLKTDDHWPGMPQYYDWDEEFDYTFELDETVEQRIRDLVEEAGFDANLPNDWTFRDLGI
;
A
#
# COMPACT_ATOMS: atom_id res chain seq x y z
N MET A 1 16.30 -14.81 29.14
CA MET A 1 14.87 -14.46 29.31
C MET A 1 14.72 -13.08 28.73
N PRO A 2 14.15 -12.92 27.54
CA PRO A 2 13.74 -11.61 27.07
C PRO A 2 12.52 -11.20 27.91
N VAL A 3 12.56 -9.96 28.41
CA VAL A 3 11.40 -9.34 29.02
C VAL A 3 10.55 -8.89 27.85
N SER A 4 9.40 -9.54 27.59
CA SER A 4 8.39 -8.99 26.69
C SER A 4 8.12 -7.56 27.14
N ARG A 5 8.54 -6.59 26.33
CA ARG A 5 8.02 -5.23 26.48
C ARG A 5 6.59 -5.31 25.98
N GLU A 6 5.63 -5.34 26.89
CA GLU A 6 4.25 -5.02 26.52
C GLU A 6 4.29 -3.63 25.88
N VAL A 7 4.12 -3.55 24.56
CA VAL A 7 3.76 -2.27 23.94
C VAL A 7 2.39 -1.93 24.51
N PRO A 8 2.23 -0.82 25.25
CA PRO A 8 0.99 -0.51 25.94
C PRO A 8 0.00 0.05 24.92
N ILE A 9 -0.39 -0.74 23.93
CA ILE A 9 -1.33 -0.34 22.86
C ILE A 9 -2.64 0.12 23.47
N GLN A 10 -3.09 -0.54 24.55
CA GLN A 10 -4.24 -0.12 25.35
C GLN A 10 -4.01 1.24 26.05
N GLY A 11 -2.79 1.52 26.49
CA GLY A 11 -2.42 2.81 27.08
C GLY A 11 -2.38 3.93 26.05
N PHE A 12 -1.79 3.67 24.88
CA PHE A 12 -1.78 4.61 23.77
C PHE A 12 -3.19 4.89 23.25
N ARG A 13 -4.00 3.85 23.10
CA ARG A 13 -5.41 3.95 22.72
C ARG A 13 -6.20 4.80 23.71
N GLY A 14 -6.02 4.58 25.02
CA GLY A 14 -6.70 5.37 26.05
C GLY A 14 -6.31 6.85 26.04
N GLU A 15 -5.03 7.17 25.79
CA GLU A 15 -4.57 8.56 25.61
C GLU A 15 -5.20 9.21 24.36
N PHE A 16 -5.30 8.46 23.26
CA PHE A 16 -5.89 8.94 22.02
C PHE A 16 -7.40 9.18 22.12
N GLU A 17 -8.14 8.21 22.67
CA GLU A 17 -9.58 8.35 22.92
C GLU A 17 -9.87 9.54 23.84
N SER A 18 -9.06 9.75 24.89
CA SER A 18 -9.19 10.91 25.77
C SER A 18 -8.94 12.24 25.03
N ALA A 19 -7.91 12.30 24.20
CA ALA A 19 -7.59 13.51 23.42
C ALA A 19 -8.64 13.79 22.32
N LEU A 20 -9.26 12.74 21.78
CA LEU A 20 -10.39 12.85 20.85
C LEU A 20 -11.68 13.34 21.52
N GLU A 21 -11.97 12.90 22.74
CA GLU A 21 -13.11 13.40 23.51
C GLU A 21 -13.00 14.90 23.81
N GLU A 22 -11.78 15.43 23.94
CA GLU A 22 -11.51 16.86 24.10
C GLU A 22 -11.56 17.65 22.78
N ALA A 23 -11.39 16.96 21.64
CA ALA A 23 -11.38 17.53 20.30
C ALA A 23 -12.81 17.80 19.78
N ASN A 24 -13.16 19.07 19.53
CA ASN A 24 -14.51 19.48 19.12
C ASN A 24 -14.64 19.85 17.62
N SER A 25 -13.64 19.53 16.78
CA SER A 25 -13.66 19.79 15.33
C SER A 25 -12.77 18.81 14.54
N SER A 26 -12.98 18.71 13.22
CA SER A 26 -12.15 17.89 12.31
C SER A 26 -10.67 18.30 12.27
N ASP A 27 -10.40 19.61 12.41
CA ASP A 27 -9.02 20.11 12.46
C ASP A 27 -8.33 19.66 13.77
N THR A 28 -9.09 19.66 14.87
CA THR A 28 -8.59 19.17 16.17
C THR A 28 -8.38 17.65 16.17
N TYR A 29 -9.16 16.89 15.40
CA TYR A 29 -8.94 15.44 15.20
C TYR A 29 -7.58 15.18 14.54
N ARG A 30 -7.26 15.89 13.44
CA ARG A 30 -5.99 15.69 12.72
C ARG A 30 -4.77 16.09 13.55
N ASP A 31 -4.88 17.17 14.32
CA ASP A 31 -3.83 17.63 15.23
C ASP A 31 -3.52 16.61 16.34
N VAL A 32 -4.47 15.74 16.69
CA VAL A 32 -4.30 14.68 17.69
C VAL A 32 -3.90 13.34 17.05
N PHE A 33 -4.50 13.01 15.90
CA PHE A 33 -4.29 11.73 15.22
C PHE A 33 -2.86 11.54 14.73
N TRP A 34 -2.26 12.53 14.06
CA TRP A 34 -0.94 12.33 13.46
C TRP A 34 0.17 12.12 14.50
N PRO A 35 0.27 12.91 15.59
CA PRO A 35 1.23 12.64 16.65
C PRO A 35 1.00 11.29 17.35
N TYR A 36 -0.26 10.85 17.47
CA TYR A 36 -0.58 9.52 17.97
C TYR A 36 -0.10 8.43 17.02
N HIS A 37 -0.43 8.55 15.73
CA HIS A 37 -0.12 7.58 14.70
C HIS A 37 1.38 7.35 14.58
N GLU A 38 2.16 8.43 14.42
CA GLU A 38 3.63 8.38 14.35
C GLU A 38 4.21 7.65 15.57
N ARG A 39 3.87 8.10 16.78
CA ARG A 39 4.40 7.54 18.03
C ARG A 39 4.08 6.05 18.19
N VAL A 40 2.86 5.63 17.86
CA VAL A 40 2.44 4.23 18.01
C VAL A 40 3.06 3.36 16.92
N SER A 41 3.09 3.83 15.67
CA SER A 41 3.75 3.11 14.57
C SER A 41 5.22 2.88 14.87
N ASP A 42 5.94 3.86 15.41
CA ASP A 42 7.35 3.69 15.80
C ASP A 42 7.54 2.75 16.99
N ALA A 43 6.65 2.79 17.98
CA ALA A 43 6.70 1.86 19.11
C ALA A 43 6.42 0.40 18.68
N LEU A 44 5.45 0.20 17.76
CA LEU A 44 5.17 -1.10 17.17
C LEU A 44 6.34 -1.59 16.30
N ASP A 45 6.96 -0.68 15.54
CA ASP A 45 8.14 -0.99 14.73
C ASP A 45 9.34 -1.42 15.61
N GLU A 46 9.63 -0.70 16.69
CA GLU A 46 10.69 -1.07 17.65
C GLU A 46 10.44 -2.46 18.24
N ALA A 47 9.20 -2.74 18.63
CA ALA A 47 8.81 -4.04 19.18
C ALA A 47 8.93 -5.15 18.14
N ALA A 48 8.44 -4.95 16.92
CA ALA A 48 8.56 -5.91 15.83
C ALA A 48 10.03 -6.19 15.47
N ARG A 49 10.90 -5.18 15.49
CA ARG A 49 12.35 -5.36 15.28
C ARG A 49 13.02 -6.16 16.40
N SER A 50 12.54 -6.05 17.64
CA SER A 50 13.07 -6.80 18.79
C SER A 50 12.57 -8.24 18.81
N ASP A 51 11.26 -8.43 18.64
CA ASP A 51 10.55 -9.66 18.96
C ASP A 51 10.13 -10.44 17.70
N GLY A 52 10.32 -9.86 16.51
CA GLY A 52 10.10 -10.48 15.21
C GLY A 52 8.62 -10.67 14.86
N TRP A 53 8.39 -11.51 13.84
CA TRP A 53 7.04 -11.77 13.32
C TRP A 53 6.06 -12.29 14.37
N SER A 54 6.50 -13.06 15.36
CA SER A 54 5.59 -13.57 16.42
C SER A 54 4.87 -12.45 17.17
N PHE A 55 5.52 -11.29 17.38
CA PHE A 55 4.84 -10.15 17.99
C PHE A 55 3.75 -9.58 17.08
N LEU A 56 4.02 -9.46 15.78
CA LEU A 56 3.05 -8.95 14.82
C LEU A 56 1.90 -9.94 14.55
N GLU A 57 2.17 -11.24 14.59
CA GLU A 57 1.14 -12.29 14.51
C GLU A 57 0.15 -12.18 15.67
N ASP A 58 0.63 -12.02 16.90
CA ASP A 58 -0.23 -11.78 18.07
C ASP A 58 -1.09 -10.51 17.90
N MET A 59 -0.52 -9.46 17.27
CA MET A 59 -1.22 -8.21 16.98
C MET A 59 -2.28 -8.34 15.90
N ILE A 60 -1.97 -9.07 14.83
CA ILE A 60 -2.90 -9.38 13.73
C ILE A 60 -4.09 -10.18 14.29
N ASP A 61 -3.82 -11.25 15.05
CA ASP A 61 -4.84 -12.11 15.63
C ASP A 61 -5.76 -11.35 16.60
N ALA A 62 -5.20 -10.41 17.37
CA ALA A 62 -5.97 -9.59 18.31
C ALA A 62 -6.82 -8.50 17.64
N HIS A 63 -6.52 -8.14 16.39
CA HIS A 63 -7.11 -7.01 15.68
C HIS A 63 -7.58 -7.37 14.26
N ASP A 64 -8.12 -8.58 14.09
CA ASP A 64 -8.65 -9.05 12.81
C ASP A 64 -9.73 -8.10 12.26
N PRO A 65 -9.51 -7.49 11.07
CA PRO A 65 -10.41 -6.51 10.48
C PRO A 65 -11.73 -7.12 9.98
N THR A 66 -11.89 -8.44 10.00
CA THR A 66 -13.08 -9.15 9.49
C THR A 66 -14.09 -9.52 10.58
N VAL A 67 -13.73 -9.35 11.85
CA VAL A 67 -14.55 -9.80 12.99
C VAL A 67 -15.64 -8.80 13.38
N ASP A 68 -15.33 -7.50 13.31
CA ASP A 68 -16.22 -6.42 13.73
C ASP A 68 -16.66 -5.56 12.53
N ASP A 69 -17.86 -4.97 12.61
CA ASP A 69 -18.42 -4.10 11.55
C ASP A 69 -17.68 -2.76 11.42
N GLU A 70 -16.87 -2.38 12.41
CA GLU A 70 -16.08 -1.15 12.44
C GLU A 70 -14.61 -1.47 12.72
N ILE A 71 -13.72 -1.00 11.84
CA ILE A 71 -12.28 -1.19 12.02
C ILE A 71 -11.79 -0.38 13.23
N PRO A 72 -11.01 -0.98 14.15
CA PRO A 72 -10.47 -0.26 15.30
C PRO A 72 -9.60 0.95 14.90
N LEU A 73 -9.58 2.01 15.72
CA LEU A 73 -8.74 3.20 15.51
C LEU A 73 -7.23 2.90 15.44
N VAL A 74 -6.80 1.76 15.98
CA VAL A 74 -5.40 1.31 15.95
C VAL A 74 -5.02 0.63 14.63
N THR A 75 -6.00 0.27 13.79
CA THR A 75 -5.79 -0.49 12.54
C THR A 75 -4.74 0.15 11.63
N PRO A 76 -4.74 1.48 11.36
CA PRO A 76 -3.70 2.08 10.53
C PRO A 76 -2.28 1.87 11.07
N THR A 77 -2.10 1.98 12.40
CA THR A 77 -0.77 1.80 13.02
C THR A 77 -0.30 0.34 12.99
N ILE A 78 -1.21 -0.63 13.08
CA ILE A 78 -0.88 -2.06 12.94
C ILE A 78 -0.56 -2.37 11.47
N ALA A 79 -1.40 -1.91 10.53
CA ALA A 79 -1.15 -2.05 9.10
C ALA A 79 0.20 -1.43 8.69
N ASN A 80 0.54 -0.25 9.25
CA ASN A 80 1.83 0.39 9.08
C ASN A 80 2.97 -0.55 9.53
N ALA A 81 2.94 -1.01 10.79
CA ALA A 81 3.99 -1.88 11.34
C ALA A 81 4.13 -3.21 10.57
N VAL A 82 3.01 -3.82 10.15
CA VAL A 82 2.98 -5.02 9.31
C VAL A 82 3.61 -4.71 7.95
N GLY A 83 3.20 -3.63 7.28
CA GLY A 83 3.74 -3.18 6.00
C GLY A 83 5.24 -2.96 6.05
N ARG A 84 5.76 -2.30 7.10
CA ARG A 84 7.21 -2.11 7.29
C ARG A 84 7.93 -3.46 7.34
N ASN A 85 7.40 -4.43 8.09
CA ASN A 85 8.00 -5.75 8.22
C ASN A 85 7.87 -6.63 6.96
N VAL A 86 6.79 -6.48 6.19
CA VAL A 86 6.65 -7.10 4.86
C VAL A 86 7.77 -6.62 3.94
N ILE A 87 7.99 -5.30 3.84
CA ILE A 87 9.05 -4.71 3.01
C ILE A 87 10.42 -5.21 3.46
N ARG A 88 10.73 -5.11 4.76
CA ARG A 88 12.01 -5.59 5.31
C ARG A 88 12.24 -7.06 4.98
N THR A 89 11.27 -7.92 5.28
CA THR A 89 11.38 -9.37 5.03
C THR A 89 11.56 -9.68 3.55
N ARG A 90 10.85 -8.98 2.67
CA ARG A 90 11.01 -9.14 1.21
C ARG A 90 12.43 -8.80 0.77
N LEU A 91 13.00 -7.71 1.27
CA LEU A 91 14.34 -7.24 0.92
C LEU A 91 15.46 -8.09 1.54
N THR A 92 15.26 -8.64 2.75
CA THR A 92 16.30 -9.41 3.46
C THR A 92 16.25 -10.91 3.18
N ASP A 93 15.05 -11.50 3.20
CA ASP A 93 14.83 -12.95 3.23
C ASP A 93 14.01 -13.47 2.04
N GLY A 94 13.48 -12.55 1.22
CA GLY A 94 12.69 -12.87 0.03
C GLY A 94 11.19 -13.03 0.32
N VAL A 95 10.39 -13.15 -0.74
CA VAL A 95 8.91 -13.15 -0.62
C VAL A 95 8.39 -14.34 0.16
N SER A 96 8.98 -15.53 0.00
CA SER A 96 8.51 -16.75 0.68
C SER A 96 8.73 -16.74 2.19
N ALA A 97 9.46 -15.75 2.73
CA ALA A 97 9.65 -15.58 4.16
C ALA A 97 8.56 -14.70 4.81
N ILE A 98 7.75 -14.00 4.00
CA ILE A 98 6.64 -13.18 4.51
C ILE A 98 5.55 -14.12 5.04
N PRO A 99 5.08 -13.98 6.28
CA PRO A 99 3.96 -14.77 6.77
C PRO A 99 2.69 -14.50 5.96
N VAL A 100 1.99 -15.56 5.56
CA VAL A 100 0.72 -15.44 4.83
C VAL A 100 -0.31 -14.64 5.63
N ALA A 101 -0.35 -14.80 6.95
CA ALA A 101 -1.24 -14.05 7.84
C ALA A 101 -1.03 -12.52 7.74
N ALA A 102 0.19 -12.05 7.47
CA ALA A 102 0.45 -10.64 7.25
C ALA A 102 -0.18 -10.13 5.94
N LEU A 103 -0.11 -10.93 4.87
CA LEU A 103 -0.73 -10.61 3.59
C LEU A 103 -2.26 -10.64 3.69
N GLU A 104 -2.81 -11.66 4.36
CA GLU A 104 -4.25 -11.78 4.64
C GLU A 104 -4.75 -10.58 5.46
N TYR A 105 -3.98 -10.13 6.46
CA TYR A 105 -4.32 -8.98 7.27
C TYR A 105 -4.41 -7.69 6.45
N LEU A 106 -3.36 -7.37 5.66
CA LEU A 106 -3.35 -6.15 4.83
C LEU A 106 -4.46 -6.19 3.78
N ASP A 107 -4.72 -7.35 3.16
CA ASP A 107 -5.82 -7.54 2.22
C ASP A 107 -7.19 -7.33 2.89
N GLY A 108 -7.36 -7.91 4.09
CA GLY A 108 -8.58 -7.79 4.89
C GLY A 108 -8.87 -6.33 5.28
N VAL A 109 -7.85 -5.58 5.72
CA VAL A 109 -8.01 -4.14 5.99
C VAL A 109 -8.40 -3.40 4.72
N ALA A 110 -7.76 -3.68 3.58
CA ALA A 110 -8.07 -3.01 2.31
C ALA A 110 -9.53 -3.24 1.85
N VAL A 111 -10.10 -4.41 2.15
CA VAL A 111 -11.48 -4.78 1.79
C VAL A 111 -12.50 -4.25 2.79
N THR A 112 -12.22 -4.32 4.09
CA THR A 112 -13.20 -3.97 5.12
C THR A 112 -13.21 -2.49 5.48
N ALA A 113 -12.10 -1.77 5.30
CA ALA A 113 -12.02 -0.37 5.63
C ALA A 113 -12.98 0.46 4.76
N ALA A 114 -13.87 1.21 5.41
CA ALA A 114 -14.79 2.11 4.72
C ALA A 114 -14.04 3.19 3.92
N ASP A 115 -14.68 3.72 2.87
CA ASP A 115 -14.12 4.76 2.00
C ASP A 115 -13.67 6.03 2.75
N THR A 116 -14.18 6.26 3.96
CA THR A 116 -13.81 7.41 4.80
C THR A 116 -12.59 7.14 5.70
N ALA A 117 -12.07 5.91 5.72
CA ALA A 117 -10.94 5.50 6.53
C ALA A 117 -9.62 5.57 5.74
N ASP A 118 -9.34 6.75 5.16
CA ASP A 118 -8.22 6.98 4.24
C ASP A 118 -6.89 6.43 4.77
N THR A 119 -6.52 6.73 6.02
CA THR A 119 -5.23 6.26 6.58
C THR A 119 -5.15 4.73 6.64
N ALA A 120 -6.23 4.03 7.01
CA ALA A 120 -6.21 2.57 7.05
C ALA A 120 -6.02 1.98 5.65
N ARG A 121 -6.66 2.58 4.64
CA ARG A 121 -6.59 2.16 3.24
C ARG A 121 -5.23 2.49 2.61
N GLU A 122 -4.57 3.57 3.04
CA GLU A 122 -3.25 3.94 2.55
C GLU A 122 -2.13 3.06 3.14
N GLU A 123 -2.20 2.76 4.44
CA GLU A 123 -1.15 1.98 5.12
C GLU A 123 -1.01 0.55 4.62
N VAL A 124 -2.03 0.02 3.93
CA VAL A 124 -1.99 -1.33 3.34
C VAL A 124 -1.36 -1.39 1.95
N HIS A 125 -0.96 -0.27 1.34
CA HIS A 125 -0.35 -0.30 -0.01
C HIS A 125 0.92 -1.17 -0.07
N ALA A 126 1.61 -1.33 1.06
CA ALA A 126 2.73 -2.26 1.23
C ALA A 126 2.37 -3.73 0.92
N TYR A 127 1.08 -4.09 0.85
CA TYR A 127 0.59 -5.39 0.39
C TYR A 127 1.17 -5.80 -0.98
N GLY A 128 1.46 -4.85 -1.86
CA GLY A 128 2.08 -5.08 -3.16
C GLY A 128 3.44 -5.78 -3.08
N TRP A 129 4.16 -5.64 -1.96
CA TRP A 129 5.45 -6.30 -1.73
C TRP A 129 5.34 -7.82 -1.55
N GLY A 130 4.13 -8.34 -1.31
CA GLY A 130 3.84 -9.78 -1.29
C GLY A 130 3.70 -10.41 -2.68
N ILE A 131 3.82 -9.65 -3.78
CA ILE A 131 3.66 -10.19 -5.13
C ILE A 131 4.65 -11.33 -5.41
N GLY A 132 4.15 -12.43 -5.99
CA GLY A 132 4.94 -13.63 -6.26
C GLY A 132 5.10 -14.59 -5.08
N HIS A 133 4.38 -14.39 -3.97
CA HIS A 133 4.40 -15.31 -2.84
C HIS A 133 3.93 -16.72 -3.26
N PRO A 134 4.65 -17.80 -2.90
CA PRO A 134 4.36 -19.16 -3.38
C PRO A 134 3.04 -19.73 -2.85
N ASP A 135 2.66 -19.34 -1.64
CA ASP A 135 1.48 -19.87 -0.93
C ASP A 135 0.30 -18.87 -0.85
N TYR A 136 0.42 -17.69 -1.48
CA TYR A 136 -0.60 -16.64 -1.41
C TYR A 136 -0.59 -15.77 -2.69
N SER A 137 -1.75 -15.54 -3.30
CA SER A 137 -1.82 -14.88 -4.62
C SER A 137 -2.28 -13.43 -4.53
N VAL A 138 -1.35 -12.50 -4.31
CA VAL A 138 -1.63 -11.04 -4.38
C VAL A 138 -2.25 -10.67 -5.74
N VAL A 139 -1.79 -11.30 -6.82
CA VAL A 139 -2.30 -11.10 -8.18
C VAL A 139 -3.81 -11.38 -8.27
N ASP A 140 -4.27 -12.51 -7.77
CA ASP A 140 -5.68 -12.88 -7.89
C ASP A 140 -6.58 -11.96 -7.05
N HIS A 141 -6.11 -11.54 -5.87
CA HIS A 141 -6.84 -10.61 -5.01
C HIS A 141 -6.94 -9.21 -5.62
N LEU A 142 -5.85 -8.67 -6.17
CA LEU A 142 -5.88 -7.37 -6.84
C LEU A 142 -6.74 -7.38 -8.11
N ARG A 143 -6.74 -8.48 -8.86
CA ARG A 143 -7.64 -8.66 -10.01
C ARG A 143 -9.10 -8.69 -9.61
N ALA A 144 -9.45 -9.41 -8.54
CA ALA A 144 -10.81 -9.43 -8.02
C ALA A 144 -11.29 -8.04 -7.59
N ARG A 145 -10.40 -7.25 -6.97
CA ARG A 145 -10.71 -5.91 -6.46
C ARG A 145 -10.80 -4.83 -7.55
N ALA A 146 -10.10 -4.98 -8.67
CA ALA A 146 -9.94 -3.90 -9.65
C ALA A 146 -11.25 -3.36 -10.26
N SER A 147 -12.31 -4.17 -10.32
CA SER A 147 -13.64 -3.74 -10.76
C SER A 147 -14.49 -3.08 -9.66
N GLU A 148 -14.16 -3.31 -8.39
CA GLU A 148 -14.92 -2.82 -7.24
C GLU A 148 -14.28 -1.58 -6.61
N ASP A 149 -12.94 -1.58 -6.52
CA ASP A 149 -12.16 -0.55 -5.85
C ASP A 149 -10.79 -0.39 -6.53
N ILE A 150 -10.79 0.27 -7.68
CA ILE A 150 -9.56 0.53 -8.43
C ILE A 150 -8.58 1.47 -7.69
N PHE A 151 -9.09 2.25 -6.74
CA PHE A 151 -8.32 3.26 -6.01
C PHE A 151 -7.36 2.66 -4.99
N SER A 152 -7.67 1.50 -4.42
CA SER A 152 -6.69 0.75 -3.61
C SER A 152 -5.74 -0.11 -4.45
N VAL A 153 -6.15 -0.52 -5.65
CA VAL A 153 -5.34 -1.37 -6.54
C VAL A 153 -4.14 -0.62 -7.11
N ASN A 154 -4.34 0.60 -7.61
CA ASN A 154 -3.28 1.37 -8.26
C ASN A 154 -2.05 1.64 -7.36
N PRO A 155 -2.18 2.21 -6.16
CA PRO A 155 -1.02 2.44 -5.28
C PRO A 155 -0.41 1.13 -4.77
N THR A 156 -1.20 0.06 -4.60
CA THR A 156 -0.64 -1.26 -4.29
C THR A 156 0.23 -1.80 -5.44
N LEU A 157 -0.18 -1.54 -6.69
CA LEU A 157 0.57 -1.93 -7.87
C LEU A 157 1.86 -1.10 -8.01
N GLU A 158 1.85 0.17 -7.62
CA GLU A 158 3.06 1.01 -7.54
C GLU A 158 4.09 0.33 -6.63
N HIS A 159 3.70 -0.04 -5.41
CA HIS A 159 4.58 -0.80 -4.50
C HIS A 159 5.08 -2.11 -5.10
N ALA A 160 4.22 -2.85 -5.81
CA ALA A 160 4.59 -4.12 -6.43
C ALA A 160 5.70 -3.96 -7.47
N PHE A 161 5.76 -2.83 -8.21
CA PHE A 161 6.85 -2.57 -9.16
C PHE A 161 8.23 -2.50 -8.49
N TYR A 162 8.31 -1.90 -7.29
CA TYR A 162 9.56 -1.84 -6.53
C TYR A 162 9.93 -3.19 -5.91
N ALA A 163 8.96 -4.07 -5.67
CA ALA A 163 9.19 -5.41 -5.12
C ALA A 163 9.55 -6.46 -6.18
N ASP A 164 8.89 -6.43 -7.35
CA ASP A 164 9.13 -7.30 -8.50
C ASP A 164 8.52 -6.69 -9.77
N GLN A 165 9.32 -5.93 -10.51
CA GLN A 165 8.88 -5.22 -11.72
C GLN A 165 8.33 -6.13 -12.83
N TYR A 166 8.75 -7.39 -12.90
CA TYR A 166 8.25 -8.33 -13.92
C TYR A 166 6.87 -8.87 -13.55
N ALA A 167 6.68 -9.29 -12.30
CA ALA A 167 5.37 -9.72 -11.82
C ALA A 167 4.36 -8.55 -11.83
N ALA A 168 4.81 -7.34 -11.48
CA ALA A 168 3.98 -6.15 -11.49
C ALA A 168 3.53 -5.75 -12.90
N VAL A 169 4.45 -5.76 -13.89
CA VAL A 169 4.05 -5.43 -15.28
C VAL A 169 3.13 -6.49 -15.88
N ASP A 170 3.29 -7.77 -15.53
CA ASP A 170 2.36 -8.84 -15.94
C ASP A 170 0.94 -8.58 -15.43
N LEU A 171 0.81 -8.15 -14.16
CA LEU A 171 -0.46 -7.77 -13.57
C LEU A 171 -1.03 -6.49 -14.21
N LEU A 172 -0.22 -5.45 -14.37
CA LEU A 172 -0.63 -4.19 -15.01
C LEU A 172 -1.21 -4.43 -16.40
N GLU A 173 -0.49 -5.18 -17.22
CA GLU A 173 -0.92 -5.58 -18.56
C GLU A 173 -2.25 -6.33 -18.54
N THR A 174 -2.42 -7.25 -17.59
CA THR A 174 -3.66 -8.01 -17.42
C THR A 174 -4.83 -7.08 -17.11
N LEU A 175 -4.66 -6.16 -16.14
CA LEU A 175 -5.71 -5.24 -15.71
C LEU A 175 -6.06 -4.20 -16.79
N VAL A 176 -5.07 -3.62 -17.47
CA VAL A 176 -5.31 -2.63 -18.52
C VAL A 176 -6.02 -3.24 -19.73
N ARG A 177 -5.75 -4.51 -20.04
CA ARG A 177 -6.42 -5.25 -21.13
C ARG A 177 -7.79 -5.78 -20.73
N ASP A 178 -8.12 -5.83 -19.43
CA ASP A 178 -9.39 -6.36 -18.95
C ASP A 178 -10.56 -5.41 -19.24
N GLN A 179 -11.36 -5.75 -20.24
CA GLN A 179 -12.50 -4.93 -20.67
C GLN A 179 -13.66 -4.92 -19.67
N SER A 180 -13.68 -5.79 -18.64
CA SER A 180 -14.70 -5.70 -17.58
C SER A 180 -14.40 -4.60 -16.56
N ILE A 181 -13.20 -4.03 -16.56
CA ILE A 181 -12.90 -2.81 -15.80
C ILE A 181 -13.41 -1.62 -16.64
N ASP A 182 -14.69 -1.31 -16.46
CA ASP A 182 -15.37 -0.18 -17.09
C ASP A 182 -15.53 0.99 -16.10
N GLY A 183 -15.96 2.16 -16.60
CA GLY A 183 -16.08 3.37 -15.79
C GLY A 183 -14.97 4.39 -16.02
N THR A 184 -15.18 5.56 -15.43
CA THR A 184 -14.31 6.72 -15.61
C THR A 184 -14.10 7.49 -14.31
N LEU A 185 -12.91 8.06 -14.17
CA LEU A 185 -12.56 9.00 -13.13
C LEU A 185 -12.94 10.41 -13.59
N PRO A 186 -13.84 11.11 -12.87
CA PRO A 186 -14.23 12.47 -13.25
C PRO A 186 -13.06 13.44 -13.11
N ARG A 187 -12.89 14.32 -14.11
CA ARG A 187 -11.83 15.35 -14.11
C ARG A 187 -12.43 16.74 -14.30
N ILE A 188 -12.04 17.68 -13.43
CA ILE A 188 -12.65 19.02 -13.40
C ILE A 188 -12.38 19.81 -14.69
N THR A 189 -11.22 19.62 -15.31
CA THR A 189 -10.74 20.45 -16.43
C THR A 189 -10.49 19.67 -17.73
N ARG A 190 -10.81 18.37 -17.76
CA ARG A 190 -10.54 17.44 -18.88
C ARG A 190 -11.66 16.43 -19.01
N ASP A 191 -11.70 15.71 -20.13
CA ASP A 191 -12.58 14.55 -20.27
C ASP A 191 -12.29 13.52 -19.18
N ASP A 192 -13.33 12.79 -18.77
CA ASP A 192 -13.20 11.76 -17.75
C ASP A 192 -12.18 10.71 -18.20
N MET A 193 -11.31 10.31 -17.27
CA MET A 193 -10.26 9.34 -17.57
C MET A 193 -10.81 7.92 -17.40
N PRO A 194 -10.66 7.01 -18.39
CA PRO A 194 -11.00 5.61 -18.20
C PRO A 194 -10.27 5.01 -17.00
N TYR A 195 -10.94 4.17 -16.21
CA TYR A 195 -10.31 3.46 -15.08
C TYR A 195 -9.08 2.64 -15.50
N ARG A 196 -9.12 1.99 -16.66
CA ARG A 196 -7.95 1.28 -17.20
C ARG A 196 -6.76 2.20 -17.50
N ARG A 197 -7.02 3.47 -17.83
CA ARG A 197 -5.97 4.48 -17.99
C ARG A 197 -5.43 4.94 -16.63
N TYR A 198 -6.27 5.01 -15.60
CA TYR A 198 -5.83 5.33 -14.24
C TYR A 198 -4.80 4.32 -13.74
N LEU A 199 -4.92 3.02 -14.04
CA LEU A 199 -3.93 2.00 -13.66
C LEU A 199 -2.49 2.33 -14.08
N LEU A 200 -2.29 3.12 -15.13
CA LEU A 200 -0.96 3.55 -15.58
C LEU A 200 -0.33 4.64 -14.71
N ASP A 201 -1.05 5.17 -13.71
CA ASP A 201 -0.50 6.09 -12.71
C ASP A 201 0.53 5.39 -11.81
N CYS A 202 0.42 4.07 -11.60
CA CYS A 202 1.34 3.33 -10.74
C CYS A 202 2.79 3.28 -11.24
N VAL A 203 3.04 3.62 -12.51
CA VAL A 203 4.40 3.65 -13.08
C VAL A 203 5.02 5.05 -13.08
N TYR A 204 4.29 6.06 -12.59
CA TYR A 204 4.67 7.47 -12.62
C TYR A 204 6.10 7.74 -12.11
N GLY A 205 6.48 7.06 -11.03
CA GLY A 205 7.76 7.23 -10.34
C GLY A 205 8.93 6.39 -10.85
N LEU A 206 8.71 5.35 -11.66
CA LEU A 206 9.72 4.29 -11.90
C LEU A 206 11.01 4.74 -12.61
N LYS A 207 11.03 5.94 -13.19
CA LYS A 207 12.20 6.51 -13.89
C LYS A 207 12.74 7.78 -13.24
N THR A 208 12.46 7.97 -11.95
CA THR A 208 12.87 9.16 -11.23
C THR A 208 13.48 8.79 -9.89
N ASP A 209 14.65 9.36 -9.63
CA ASP A 209 15.41 9.12 -8.39
C ASP A 209 14.83 9.85 -7.16
N ASP A 210 13.75 10.62 -7.34
CA ASP A 210 13.13 11.46 -6.32
C ASP A 210 11.69 11.04 -5.95
N HIS A 211 11.25 9.87 -6.40
CA HIS A 211 9.90 9.39 -6.13
C HIS A 211 9.91 7.91 -5.72
N TRP A 212 9.53 7.69 -4.47
CA TRP A 212 9.32 6.36 -3.88
C TRP A 212 7.88 6.25 -3.39
N PRO A 213 7.29 5.04 -3.36
CA PRO A 213 6.04 4.80 -2.66
C PRO A 213 6.16 5.25 -1.21
N GLY A 214 5.32 6.22 -0.83
CA GLY A 214 5.40 6.91 0.45
C GLY A 214 4.72 6.18 1.62
N MET A 215 4.27 4.95 1.41
CA MET A 215 3.69 4.10 2.45
C MET A 215 4.63 2.95 2.79
N PRO A 216 4.60 2.42 4.02
CA PRO A 216 3.91 2.94 5.20
C PRO A 216 4.38 4.35 5.62
N GLN A 217 3.50 5.16 6.22
CA GLN A 217 3.89 6.51 6.68
C GLN A 217 5.03 6.46 7.70
N TYR A 218 5.79 7.56 7.76
CA TYR A 218 6.91 7.76 8.68
C TYR A 218 8.03 6.72 8.51
N TYR A 219 8.16 6.14 7.32
CA TYR A 219 9.16 5.13 7.05
C TYR A 219 9.78 5.28 5.66
N ASP A 220 11.00 5.81 5.63
CA ASP A 220 11.85 5.89 4.45
C ASP A 220 12.59 4.56 4.27
N TRP A 221 11.89 3.57 3.71
CA TRP A 221 12.40 2.21 3.54
C TRP A 221 13.59 2.15 2.57
N ASP A 222 13.61 3.03 1.56
CA ASP A 222 14.69 3.14 0.60
C ASP A 222 15.98 3.61 1.29
N GLU A 223 15.89 4.57 2.21
CA GLU A 223 17.03 5.02 3.01
C GLU A 223 17.54 3.93 3.98
N GLU A 224 16.65 3.15 4.62
CA GLU A 224 17.06 2.06 5.52
C GLU A 224 17.94 1.02 4.81
N PHE A 225 17.64 0.73 3.53
CA PHE A 225 18.33 -0.30 2.76
C PHE A 225 19.33 0.22 1.73
N ASP A 226 19.54 1.54 1.63
CA ASP A 226 20.30 2.18 0.53
C ASP A 226 19.80 1.67 -0.83
N TYR A 227 18.47 1.56 -0.96
CA TYR A 227 17.82 0.93 -2.09
C TYR A 227 17.94 1.81 -3.33
N THR A 228 18.41 1.23 -4.43
CA THR A 228 18.43 1.88 -5.74
C THR A 228 17.58 1.06 -6.70
N PHE A 229 16.56 1.67 -7.27
CA PHE A 229 15.69 1.04 -8.25
C PHE A 229 16.19 1.35 -9.66
N GLU A 230 16.46 0.29 -10.42
CA GLU A 230 16.74 0.40 -11.85
C GLU A 230 15.62 -0.31 -12.62
N LEU A 231 14.86 0.48 -13.38
CA LEU A 231 13.86 -0.05 -14.29
C LEU A 231 14.54 -0.82 -15.42
N ASP A 232 14.20 -2.09 -15.59
CA ASP A 232 14.69 -2.91 -16.68
C ASP A 232 14.12 -2.42 -18.02
N GLU A 233 14.97 -2.32 -19.04
CA GLU A 233 14.59 -1.82 -20.37
C GLU A 233 13.45 -2.65 -20.99
N THR A 234 13.38 -3.96 -20.69
CA THR A 234 12.29 -4.83 -21.16
C THR A 234 10.97 -4.44 -20.52
N VAL A 235 10.98 -4.14 -19.21
CA VAL A 235 9.78 -3.71 -18.49
C VAL A 235 9.34 -2.32 -18.96
N GLU A 236 10.29 -1.40 -19.16
CA GLU A 236 9.99 -0.09 -19.77
C GLU A 236 9.30 -0.25 -21.12
N GLN A 237 9.85 -1.08 -22.01
CA GLN A 237 9.29 -1.27 -23.34
C GLN A 237 7.89 -1.88 -23.28
N ARG A 238 7.66 -2.85 -22.40
CA ARG A 238 6.33 -3.46 -22.20
C ARG A 238 5.27 -2.44 -21.76
N ILE A 239 5.63 -1.54 -20.84
CA ILE A 239 4.74 -0.46 -20.40
C ILE A 239 4.43 0.48 -21.59
N ARG A 240 5.45 0.86 -22.38
CA ARG A 240 5.26 1.72 -23.56
C ARG A 240 4.35 1.07 -24.60
N ASP A 241 4.60 -0.19 -24.92
CA ASP A 241 3.79 -0.98 -25.85
C ASP A 241 2.34 -1.09 -25.36
N LEU A 242 2.12 -1.29 -24.05
CA LEU A 242 0.79 -1.34 -23.46
C LEU A 242 0.04 -0.01 -23.59
N VAL A 243 0.71 1.12 -23.39
CA VAL A 243 0.12 2.46 -23.55
C VAL A 243 -0.31 2.70 -24.99
N GLU A 244 0.53 2.34 -25.97
CA GLU A 244 0.22 2.45 -27.40
C GLU A 244 -0.89 1.47 -27.82
N GLU A 245 -0.82 0.20 -27.40
CA GLU A 245 -1.82 -0.84 -27.68
C GLU A 245 -3.22 -0.43 -27.20
N ALA A 246 -3.29 0.18 -26.02
CA ALA A 246 -4.55 0.65 -25.44
C ALA A 246 -5.03 1.99 -26.04
N GLY A 247 -4.22 2.65 -26.88
CA GLY A 247 -4.50 3.97 -27.47
C GLY A 247 -4.47 5.10 -26.44
N PHE A 248 -3.78 4.91 -25.33
CA PHE A 248 -3.67 5.86 -24.23
C PHE A 248 -2.57 6.91 -24.44
N ASP A 249 -1.75 6.73 -25.47
CA ASP A 249 -0.75 7.67 -25.96
C ASP A 249 -1.34 8.82 -26.79
N ALA A 250 -2.56 8.69 -27.32
CA ALA A 250 -3.15 9.62 -28.29
C ALA A 250 -3.20 11.10 -27.82
N ASN A 251 -3.20 11.34 -26.51
CA ASN A 251 -3.22 12.67 -25.90
C ASN A 251 -1.92 13.04 -25.18
N LEU A 252 -0.86 12.22 -25.31
CA LEU A 252 0.45 12.47 -24.72
C LEU A 252 1.37 13.21 -25.71
N PRO A 253 2.40 13.93 -25.21
CA PRO A 253 3.47 14.45 -26.07
C PRO A 253 4.20 13.34 -26.84
N ASN A 254 4.81 13.65 -27.98
CA ASN A 254 5.56 12.65 -28.75
C ASN A 254 6.77 12.09 -27.99
N ASP A 255 7.32 12.86 -27.05
CA ASP A 255 8.45 12.55 -26.18
C ASP A 255 8.01 12.25 -24.73
N TRP A 256 6.78 11.73 -24.57
CA TRP A 256 6.22 11.45 -23.26
C TRP A 256 7.08 10.51 -22.42
N THR A 257 7.03 10.79 -21.12
CA THR A 257 7.67 10.07 -20.04
C THR A 257 6.62 9.46 -19.12
N PHE A 258 7.01 8.57 -18.21
CA PHE A 258 6.06 7.99 -17.25
C PHE A 258 5.40 9.06 -16.36
N ARG A 259 6.04 10.22 -16.17
CA ARG A 259 5.43 11.37 -15.48
C ARG A 259 4.21 11.94 -16.21
N ASP A 260 4.14 11.82 -17.53
CA ASP A 260 2.96 12.22 -18.31
C ASP A 260 1.80 11.22 -18.18
N LEU A 261 2.06 10.03 -17.62
CA LEU A 261 1.03 9.07 -17.27
C LEU A 261 0.27 9.45 -15.98
N GLY A 262 0.86 10.34 -15.17
CA GLY A 262 0.31 10.83 -13.91
C GLY A 262 -1.09 11.47 -14.02
N ILE A 263 -1.85 11.43 -12.93
CA ILE A 263 -3.13 12.16 -12.79
C ILE A 263 -2.95 13.63 -12.45
#